data_AF-A0A2H3JY82-F1
#
_entry.id   AF-A0A2H3JY82-F1
#
_cell.length_a   1.000
_cell.length_b   1.000
_cell.length_c   1.000
_cell.angle_alpha   90.00
_cell.angle_beta   90.00
_cell.angle_gamma   90.00
#
_symmetry.space_group_name_H-M   'P 1'
#
loop_
_entity.id
_entity.type
_entity.pdbx_description
1 polymer ?
#
loop_
_entity_poly.entity_id
_entity_poly.type
_entity_poly.pdbx_seq_one_letter_code
_entity_poly.pdbx_strand_id
1 'polypeptide(L)'
;MQSLAETVKKYPSYADASKAACAWVEKGKVKVDPSKLEIYTSKVGPYKGCVVGKNRLSSGVGLKRKSALEDIVRIDNDNTGKGIHFNAKNESDTSQKLAAVLQKTVSMSAKDRDVLYGQYLKALENLSADTIWDWWRTGHKPTHVEDPEDQLEDM
;
A
#
# COMPACT_ATOMS: atom_id res chain seq x y z
N MET A 1 -13.16 -25.37 2.65
CA MET A 1 -12.85 -23.94 2.42
C MET A 1 -11.58 -23.87 1.61
N GLN A 2 -11.62 -23.47 0.34
CA GLN A 2 -10.40 -23.15 -0.41
C GLN A 2 -9.84 -21.85 0.15
N SER A 3 -8.60 -21.87 0.64
CA SER A 3 -7.87 -20.65 0.98
C SER A 3 -7.82 -19.75 -0.25
N LEU A 4 -8.27 -18.51 -0.12
CA LEU A 4 -8.08 -17.48 -1.16
C LEU A 4 -6.60 -17.46 -1.52
N ALA A 5 -6.27 -17.64 -2.81
CA ALA A 5 -4.89 -17.73 -3.28
C ALA A 5 -4.22 -16.35 -3.22
N GLU A 6 -3.66 -16.02 -2.05
CA GLU A 6 -2.76 -14.89 -1.91
C GLU A 6 -1.41 -15.27 -2.50
N THR A 7 -1.02 -14.58 -3.57
CA THR A 7 0.33 -14.67 -4.12
C THR A 7 1.25 -13.78 -3.30
N VAL A 8 2.38 -14.30 -2.82
CA VAL A 8 3.39 -13.51 -2.11
C VAL A 8 4.63 -13.39 -2.98
N LYS A 9 5.09 -12.16 -3.25
CA LYS A 9 6.31 -11.89 -4.03
C LYS A 9 7.16 -10.84 -3.34
N LYS A 10 8.47 -11.03 -3.34
CA LYS A 10 9.44 -10.11 -2.75
C LYS A 10 9.99 -9.17 -3.82
N TYR A 11 10.16 -7.91 -3.47
CA TYR A 11 10.67 -6.85 -4.32
C TYR A 11 11.79 -6.09 -3.59
N PRO A 12 12.79 -5.59 -4.32
CA PRO A 12 13.98 -4.97 -3.71
C PRO A 12 13.70 -3.58 -3.14
N SER A 13 12.69 -2.85 -3.63
CA SER A 13 12.41 -1.46 -3.27
C SER A 13 10.92 -1.17 -3.06
N TYR A 14 10.62 -0.05 -2.39
CA TYR A 14 9.24 0.46 -2.28
C TYR A 14 8.62 0.73 -3.65
N ALA A 15 9.37 1.35 -4.55
CA ALA A 15 8.93 1.65 -5.91
C ALA A 15 8.59 0.38 -6.70
N ASP A 16 9.38 -0.69 -6.60
CA ASP A 16 9.10 -1.92 -7.35
C ASP A 16 7.92 -2.70 -6.76
N ALA A 17 7.79 -2.72 -5.43
CA ALA A 17 6.66 -3.35 -4.75
C ALA A 17 5.33 -2.64 -5.08
N SER A 18 5.31 -1.30 -5.03
CA SER A 18 4.12 -0.49 -5.33
C SER A 18 3.70 -0.57 -6.80
N LYS A 19 4.66 -0.50 -7.74
CA LYS A 19 4.37 -0.70 -9.17
C LYS A 19 3.78 -2.08 -9.43
N ALA A 20 4.36 -3.12 -8.83
CA ALA A 20 3.87 -4.48 -9.00
C ALA A 20 2.46 -4.67 -8.41
N ALA A 21 2.17 -4.02 -7.28
CA ALA A 21 0.84 -3.98 -6.69
C ALA A 21 -0.17 -3.31 -7.64
N CYS A 22 0.14 -2.13 -8.19
CA CYS A 22 -0.76 -1.44 -9.13
C CYS A 22 -0.97 -2.24 -10.42
N ALA A 23 0.10 -2.82 -10.97
CA ALA A 23 0.01 -3.71 -12.13
C ALA A 23 -0.84 -4.96 -11.86
N TRP A 24 -0.84 -5.48 -10.63
CA TRP A 24 -1.70 -6.59 -10.24
C TRP A 24 -3.17 -6.21 -10.24
N VAL A 25 -3.50 -5.05 -9.66
CA VAL A 25 -4.87 -4.50 -9.66
C VAL A 25 -5.42 -4.44 -11.09
N GLU A 26 -4.59 -4.01 -12.04
CA GLU A 26 -4.97 -3.82 -13.44
C GLU A 26 -4.66 -5.02 -14.35
N LYS A 27 -4.30 -6.20 -13.81
CA LYS A 27 -3.88 -7.36 -14.62
C LYS A 27 -4.97 -7.87 -15.57
N GLY A 28 -6.24 -7.64 -15.25
CA GLY A 28 -7.39 -8.10 -16.05
C GLY A 28 -7.92 -7.07 -17.05
N LYS A 29 -9.19 -7.26 -17.45
CA LYS A 29 -9.89 -6.40 -18.43
C LYS A 29 -10.37 -5.09 -17.81
N VAL A 30 -10.71 -5.11 -16.52
CA VAL A 30 -11.11 -3.91 -15.77
C VAL A 30 -9.86 -3.14 -15.38
N LYS A 31 -9.86 -1.83 -15.64
CA LYS A 31 -8.80 -0.88 -15.27
C LYS A 31 -9.31 0.05 -14.19
N VAL A 32 -8.40 0.63 -13.43
CA VAL A 32 -8.75 1.60 -12.40
C VAL A 32 -9.21 2.89 -13.08
N ASP A 33 -10.33 3.42 -12.62
CA ASP A 33 -10.83 4.74 -13.00
C ASP A 33 -10.35 5.76 -11.95
N PRO A 34 -9.39 6.64 -12.27
CA PRO A 34 -8.84 7.57 -11.28
C PRO A 34 -9.88 8.50 -10.65
N SER A 35 -10.97 8.81 -11.37
CA SER A 35 -12.04 9.67 -10.86
C SER A 35 -12.87 9.05 -9.73
N LYS A 36 -12.73 7.73 -9.54
CA LYS A 36 -13.44 6.95 -8.51
C LYS A 36 -12.55 6.56 -7.34
N LEU A 37 -11.28 6.96 -7.38
CA LEU A 37 -10.33 6.69 -6.31
C LEU A 37 -10.69 7.51 -5.07
N GLU A 38 -10.69 6.85 -3.92
CA GLU A 38 -10.80 7.48 -2.62
C GLU A 38 -9.67 6.98 -1.71
N ILE A 39 -9.29 7.79 -0.72
CA ILE A 39 -8.30 7.42 0.27
C ILE A 39 -8.83 6.26 1.11
N TYR A 40 -8.08 5.16 1.17
CA TYR A 40 -8.43 4.02 1.99
C TYR A 40 -7.77 4.09 3.37
N THR A 41 -8.62 3.97 4.39
CA THR A 41 -8.25 3.87 5.79
C THR A 41 -8.24 2.44 6.27
N SER A 42 -7.14 2.02 6.87
CA SER A 42 -7.08 0.69 7.50
C SER A 42 -8.17 0.53 8.55
N LYS A 43 -8.86 -0.61 8.52
CA LYS A 43 -9.96 -0.96 9.42
C LYS A 43 -9.51 -1.88 10.56
N VAL A 44 -8.23 -2.28 10.59
CA VAL A 44 -7.68 -3.31 11.50
C VAL A 44 -6.22 -2.99 11.87
N GLY A 45 -5.70 -3.66 12.91
CA GLY A 45 -4.32 -3.50 13.35
C GLY A 45 -4.04 -2.23 14.18
N PRO A 46 -2.78 -1.99 14.58
CA PRO A 46 -2.38 -0.83 15.40
C PRO A 46 -2.66 0.53 14.73
N TYR A 47 -2.95 0.52 13.42
CA TYR A 47 -3.27 1.70 12.62
C TYR A 47 -4.74 1.73 12.16
N LYS A 48 -5.62 0.96 12.82
CA LYS A 48 -7.08 0.98 12.58
C LYS A 48 -7.66 2.38 12.77
N GLY A 49 -8.41 2.86 11.77
CA GLY A 49 -9.13 4.14 11.83
C GLY A 49 -8.31 5.37 11.40
N CYS A 50 -7.15 5.19 10.79
CA CYS A 50 -6.37 6.29 10.21
C CYS A 50 -7.01 6.81 8.89
N VAL A 51 -7.88 7.83 9.02
CA VAL A 51 -8.54 8.58 7.92
C VAL A 51 -7.74 9.83 7.58
N VAL A 52 -7.42 10.10 6.31
CA VAL A 52 -6.65 11.31 5.98
C VAL A 52 -7.54 12.50 5.66
N GLY A 53 -7.50 13.42 6.63
CA GLY A 53 -7.96 14.80 6.63
C GLY A 53 -7.68 15.39 8.03
N LYS A 54 -6.83 16.43 8.09
CA LYS A 54 -6.21 17.09 9.27
C LYS A 54 -5.82 16.12 10.42
N ASN A 55 -4.61 15.56 10.33
CA ASN A 55 -3.80 14.91 11.39
C ASN A 55 -3.77 13.37 11.50
N ARG A 56 -4.07 12.57 10.46
CA ARG A 56 -3.95 11.08 10.51
C ARG A 56 -3.52 10.49 9.16
N LEU A 57 -2.78 9.39 9.19
CA LEU A 57 -1.96 8.82 8.09
C LEU A 57 -2.75 7.90 7.12
N SER A 58 -2.43 7.87 5.82
CA SER A 58 -3.11 6.99 4.83
C SER A 58 -2.48 5.61 4.80
N SER A 59 -3.26 4.55 4.65
CA SER A 59 -2.73 3.21 4.36
C SER A 59 -2.89 2.80 2.89
N GLY A 60 -3.55 3.60 2.05
CA GLY A 60 -3.58 3.40 0.61
C GLY A 60 -4.79 3.95 -0.12
N VAL A 61 -5.19 3.26 -1.17
CA VAL A 61 -6.21 3.69 -2.13
C VAL A 61 -7.29 2.64 -2.32
N GLY A 62 -8.52 3.10 -2.49
CA GLY A 62 -9.68 2.28 -2.71
C GLY A 62 -10.59 2.83 -3.79
N LEU A 63 -11.59 2.03 -4.18
CA LEU A 63 -12.66 2.44 -5.08
C LEU A 63 -13.97 2.53 -4.31
N LYS A 64 -14.67 3.65 -4.49
CA LYS A 64 -16.03 3.80 -3.96
C LYS A 64 -16.97 2.87 -4.73
N ARG A 65 -17.45 1.81 -4.07
CA ARG A 65 -18.52 0.95 -4.58
C ARG A 65 -19.84 1.29 -3.88
N LYS A 66 -20.96 0.85 -4.45
CA LYS A 66 -22.35 1.25 -4.07
C LYS A 66 -22.59 1.40 -2.56
N SER A 67 -22.06 0.53 -1.72
CA SER A 67 -22.29 0.51 -0.27
C SER A 67 -21.04 0.66 0.59
N ALA A 68 -19.84 0.67 0.01
CA ALA A 68 -18.60 0.71 0.78
C ALA A 68 -17.41 1.14 -0.07
N LEU A 69 -16.43 1.77 0.60
CA LEU A 69 -15.08 1.89 0.09
C LEU A 69 -14.36 0.55 0.24
N GLU A 70 -13.90 0.01 -0.89
CA GLU A 70 -13.09 -1.20 -0.98
C GLU A 70 -11.65 -0.82 -1.30
N ASP A 71 -10.68 -1.31 -0.53
CA ASP A 71 -9.26 -1.16 -0.85
C ASP A 71 -8.88 -1.92 -2.12
N ILE A 72 -8.09 -1.28 -2.98
CA ILE A 72 -7.52 -1.88 -4.19
C ILE A 72 -6.01 -2.08 -4.04
N VAL A 73 -5.33 -1.12 -3.40
CA VAL A 73 -3.94 -1.24 -2.95
C VAL A 73 -3.83 -0.60 -1.57
N ARG A 74 -3.21 -1.30 -0.63
CA ARG A 74 -2.84 -0.75 0.67
C ARG A 74 -1.46 -1.23 1.07
N ILE A 75 -0.72 -0.40 1.80
CA ILE A 75 0.52 -0.84 2.46
C ILE A 75 0.16 -1.34 3.86
N ASP A 76 0.70 -2.49 4.25
CA ASP A 76 0.52 -3.11 5.56
C ASP A 76 1.88 -3.47 6.16
N ASN A 77 1.95 -3.55 7.49
CA ASN A 77 3.07 -4.12 8.23
C ASN A 77 2.61 -5.40 8.95
N ASP A 78 3.31 -6.50 8.72
CA ASP A 78 2.97 -7.82 9.27
C ASP A 78 4.17 -8.49 9.95
N ASN A 79 3.91 -9.08 11.11
CA ASN A 79 4.88 -9.81 11.93
C ASN A 79 4.93 -11.32 11.62
N THR A 80 4.07 -11.82 10.72
CA THR A 80 3.99 -13.25 10.34
C THR A 80 4.92 -13.68 9.21
N GLY A 81 5.97 -12.89 8.94
CA GLY A 81 7.05 -13.23 7.99
C GLY A 81 7.01 -12.50 6.64
N LYS A 82 6.07 -11.57 6.44
CA LYS A 82 6.02 -10.70 5.25
C LYS A 82 6.67 -9.32 5.46
N GLY A 83 6.77 -8.83 6.70
CA GLY A 83 7.24 -7.46 6.94
C GLY A 83 6.29 -6.42 6.33
N ILE A 84 6.85 -5.33 5.81
CA ILE A 84 6.09 -4.30 5.11
C ILE A 84 5.81 -4.77 3.68
N HIS A 85 4.56 -4.66 3.26
CA HIS A 85 4.13 -5.12 1.93
C HIS A 85 2.91 -4.35 1.42
N PHE A 86 2.78 -4.29 0.11
CA PHE A 86 1.55 -3.83 -0.53
C PHE A 86 0.60 -5.01 -0.73
N ASN A 87 -0.60 -4.89 -0.18
CA ASN A 87 -1.73 -5.75 -0.49
C ASN A 87 -2.50 -5.18 -1.68
N ALA A 88 -2.60 -5.95 -2.75
CA ALA A 88 -3.35 -5.60 -3.95
C ALA A 88 -4.42 -6.65 -4.28
N LYS A 89 -5.58 -6.19 -4.78
CA LYS A 89 -6.66 -7.05 -5.29
C LYS A 89 -6.83 -6.83 -6.78
N ASN A 90 -6.93 -7.89 -7.56
CA ASN A 90 -7.20 -7.78 -9.00
C ASN A 90 -8.63 -7.26 -9.23
N GLU A 91 -8.79 -6.16 -9.97
CA GLU A 91 -10.11 -5.55 -10.21
C GLU A 91 -11.04 -6.41 -11.06
N SER A 92 -10.47 -7.29 -11.90
CA SER A 92 -11.27 -8.22 -12.68
C SER A 92 -11.63 -9.50 -11.91
N ASP A 93 -10.95 -9.77 -10.79
CA ASP A 93 -11.19 -10.94 -9.93
C ASP A 93 -10.64 -10.68 -8.52
N THR A 94 -11.48 -10.14 -7.63
CA THR A 94 -11.07 -9.72 -6.27
C THR A 94 -10.73 -10.89 -5.35
N SER A 95 -10.94 -12.14 -5.79
CA SER A 95 -10.45 -13.33 -5.10
C SER A 95 -8.93 -13.50 -5.23
N GLN A 96 -8.33 -12.94 -6.29
CA GLN A 96 -6.89 -12.97 -6.55
C GLN A 96 -6.19 -11.80 -5.86
N LYS A 97 -5.33 -12.13 -4.90
CA LYS A 97 -4.61 -11.15 -4.08
C LYS A 97 -3.11 -11.27 -4.27
N LEU A 98 -2.41 -10.15 -4.17
CA LEU A 98 -0.95 -10.08 -4.14
C LEU A 98 -0.51 -9.39 -2.84
N ALA A 99 0.44 -10.00 -2.15
CA ALA A 99 1.30 -9.35 -1.17
C ALA A 99 2.67 -9.07 -1.82
N ALA A 100 2.90 -7.82 -2.23
CA ALA A 100 4.17 -7.36 -2.77
C ALA A 100 5.07 -6.86 -1.63
N VAL A 101 5.93 -7.75 -1.17
CA VAL A 101 6.75 -7.63 0.04
C VAL A 101 8.02 -6.82 -0.23
N LEU A 102 8.30 -5.83 0.62
CA LEU A 102 9.59 -5.14 0.62
C LEU A 102 10.63 -6.06 1.28
N GLN A 103 11.51 -6.64 0.46
CA GLN A 103 12.42 -7.71 0.87
C GLN A 103 13.25 -7.34 2.11
N LYS A 104 13.76 -6.11 2.18
CA LYS A 104 14.60 -5.63 3.28
C LYS A 104 13.91 -5.68 4.64
N THR A 105 12.58 -5.60 4.67
CA THR A 105 11.79 -5.48 5.90
C THR A 105 11.43 -6.82 6.54
N VAL A 106 11.63 -7.93 5.82
CA VAL A 106 11.32 -9.29 6.31
C VAL A 106 12.21 -9.65 7.50
N SER A 107 13.49 -9.27 7.47
CA SER A 107 14.46 -9.53 8.53
C SER A 107 14.61 -8.37 9.53
N MET A 108 13.90 -7.25 9.35
CA MET A 108 13.92 -6.14 10.30
C MET A 108 13.27 -6.53 11.63
N SER A 109 13.77 -5.94 12.72
CA SER A 109 13.11 -6.01 14.01
C SER A 109 11.70 -5.41 13.92
N ALA A 110 10.77 -5.87 14.76
CA ALA A 110 9.41 -5.32 14.76
C ALA A 110 9.40 -3.81 15.00
N LYS A 111 10.29 -3.32 15.89
CA LYS A 111 10.41 -1.90 16.25
C LYS A 111 10.87 -1.06 15.05
N ASP A 112 11.96 -1.44 14.40
CA ASP A 112 12.50 -0.65 13.28
C ASP A 112 11.55 -0.69 12.09
N ARG A 113 10.87 -1.82 11.90
CA ARG A 113 9.84 -1.97 10.88
C ARG A 113 8.62 -1.08 11.14
N ASP A 114 8.20 -0.94 12.39
CA ASP A 114 7.12 -0.01 12.76
C ASP A 114 7.50 1.45 12.52
N VAL A 115 8.76 1.84 12.80
CA VAL A 115 9.27 3.19 12.48
C VAL A 115 9.23 3.46 10.99
N LEU A 116 9.81 2.56 10.18
CA LEU A 116 9.81 2.69 8.72
C LEU A 116 8.39 2.68 8.14
N TYR A 117 7.52 1.82 8.66
CA TYR A 117 6.12 1.80 8.25
C TYR A 117 5.43 3.13 8.56
N GLY A 118 5.66 3.70 9.74
CA GLY A 118 5.17 5.04 10.09
C GLY A 118 5.65 6.14 9.13
N GLN A 119 6.92 6.09 8.70
CA GLN A 119 7.46 7.02 7.69
C GLN A 119 6.75 6.85 6.34
N TYR A 120 6.50 5.63 5.88
CA TYR A 120 5.71 5.40 4.67
C TYR A 120 4.30 5.98 4.78
N LEU A 121 3.60 5.76 5.90
CA LEU A 121 2.26 6.31 6.09
C LEU A 121 2.27 7.85 6.15
N LYS A 122 3.34 8.45 6.71
CA LYS A 122 3.53 9.91 6.77
C LYS A 122 3.78 10.52 5.40
N ALA A 123 4.53 9.83 4.53
CA ALA A 123 4.75 10.28 3.16
C ALA A 123 3.46 10.32 2.31
N LEU A 124 2.42 9.60 2.73
CA LEU A 124 1.10 9.64 2.11
C LEU A 124 0.18 10.72 2.70
N GLU A 125 0.62 11.41 3.76
CA GLU A 125 -0.18 12.42 4.44
C GLU A 125 -0.45 13.62 3.52
N ASN A 126 -1.69 14.11 3.53
CA ASN A 126 -2.18 15.22 2.69
C ASN A 126 -2.12 14.99 1.17
N LEU A 127 -1.76 13.79 0.70
CA LEU A 127 -1.88 13.42 -0.71
C LEU A 127 -3.32 13.00 -1.03
N SER A 128 -3.76 13.32 -2.25
CA SER A 128 -5.02 12.82 -2.80
C SER A 128 -4.88 11.38 -3.30
N ALA A 129 -5.99 10.66 -3.44
CA ALA A 129 -5.97 9.24 -3.81
C ALA A 129 -5.39 8.99 -5.21
N ASP A 130 -5.66 9.90 -6.16
CA ASP A 130 -5.05 9.90 -7.49
C ASP A 130 -3.55 10.17 -7.46
N THR A 131 -3.08 11.08 -6.59
CA THR A 131 -1.64 11.33 -6.40
C THR A 131 -0.92 10.11 -5.84
N ILE A 132 -1.50 9.44 -4.83
CA ILE A 132 -0.93 8.20 -4.27
C ILE A 132 -0.92 7.10 -5.35
N TRP A 133 -2.00 6.94 -6.09
CA TRP A 133 -2.08 5.96 -7.18
C TRP A 133 -1.05 6.23 -8.27
N ASP A 134 -0.87 7.48 -8.71
CA ASP A 134 0.12 7.83 -9.73
C ASP A 134 1.55 7.62 -9.25
N TRP A 135 1.85 7.98 -8.00
CA TRP A 135 3.14 7.65 -7.39
C TRP A 135 3.36 6.14 -7.39
N TRP A 136 2.43 5.35 -6.85
CA TRP A 136 2.61 3.91 -6.73
C TRP A 136 2.67 3.20 -8.07
N ARG A 137 1.89 3.61 -9.06
CA ARG A 137 1.89 2.96 -10.38
C ARG A 137 3.15 3.28 -11.19
N THR A 138 3.76 4.44 -10.99
CA THR A 138 4.92 4.90 -11.76
C THR A 138 6.25 4.70 -11.02
N GLY A 139 6.20 4.66 -9.69
CA GLY A 139 7.36 4.76 -8.81
C GLY A 139 7.93 6.18 -8.68
N HIS A 140 7.32 7.19 -9.29
CA HIS A 140 7.78 8.57 -9.20
C HIS A 140 7.10 9.29 -8.03
N LYS A 141 7.86 9.55 -6.98
CA LYS A 141 7.40 10.26 -5.78
C LYS A 141 7.03 11.71 -6.10
N PRO A 142 5.97 12.28 -5.49
CA PRO A 142 5.69 13.71 -5.58
C PRO A 142 6.86 14.54 -5.05
N THR A 143 7.17 15.66 -5.71
CA THR A 143 8.38 16.47 -5.43
C THR A 143 8.46 17.08 -4.03
N HIS A 144 7.33 17.20 -3.33
CA HIS A 144 7.25 17.76 -1.98
C HIS A 144 7.25 16.69 -0.86
N VAL A 145 7.37 15.41 -1.22
CA VAL A 145 7.37 14.29 -0.28
C VAL A 145 8.83 13.85 -0.05
N GLU A 146 9.27 13.83 1.20
CA GLU A 146 10.57 13.28 1.60
C GLU A 146 10.62 11.77 1.33
N ASP A 147 11.80 11.23 1.00
CA ASP A 147 11.90 9.76 0.84
C ASP A 147 11.89 9.08 2.20
N PRO A 148 10.95 8.16 2.46
CA PRO A 148 10.97 7.38 3.68
C PRO A 148 12.21 6.49 3.78
N GLU A 149 12.85 6.14 2.66
CA GLU A 149 14.04 5.29 2.64
C GLU A 149 15.35 6.06 2.89
N ASP A 150 15.39 7.39 2.67
CA ASP A 150 16.60 8.22 2.86
C ASP A 150 16.98 8.37 4.34
N GLN A 151 16.04 8.21 5.27
CA GLN A 151 16.28 8.35 6.72
C GLN A 151 16.78 7.06 7.40
N LEU A 152 17.04 5.99 6.63
CA LEU A 152 17.49 4.71 7.15
C LEU A 152 19.02 4.55 7.15
N GLU A 153 19.77 5.46 6.53
CA GLU A 153 21.24 5.35 6.43
C GLU A 153 21.95 5.62 7.78
N ASP A 154 21.23 6.13 8.79
CA ASP A 154 21.74 6.46 10.13
C ASP A 154 21.31 5.47 11.24
N MET A 155 20.64 4.36 10.90
CA MET A 155 20.15 3.33 11.85
C MET A 155 20.95 2.03 11.79
#